data_AF-A0A455AVB3-F1
#
_entry.id   AF-A0A455AVB3-F1
#
_cell.length_a   1.000
_cell.length_b   1.000
_cell.length_c   1.000
_cell.angle_alpha   90.00
_cell.angle_beta   90.00
_cell.angle_gamma   90.00
#
_symmetry.space_group_name_H-M   'P 1'
#
loop_
_entity.id
_entity.type
_entity.pdbx_description
1 polymer ?
#
loop_
_entity_poly.entity_id
_entity_poly.type
_entity_poly.pdbx_seq_one_letter_code
_entity_poly.pdbx_strand_id
1 'polypeptide(L)'
;MAQLALTRAGTLTHRRSAQRVKVAQGSGGRSRRSAVRGVCAGSAHACVPGPPASWAPRGQTRGVLRREFPRRSVRAFQSAGPSHWHKLYPIAQGDRQSPINIVSSQAVYSPSLKPLELSYESCTSLSIANNGHSVQVDFNDSDDRTASRSQPSWTKERPVGTCSSSFQVVTGGPLDGPYRLKQLHFHWGKKHSEGSEHTVDGKSFPSELHLVHWNAKKYSTFGEAASAPDGLAVVGVFLETGDEHASMNRLTDALYMVRFKGTKAQFSCFNPKYLLPASQHYWTYPGSLTTPPLSESVTWIVLREPISISERQMEKFRSLLFTAEDDERIHMVNNFRPPQPLKGRVVKASFRA
;
A
#
# COMPACT_ATOMS: atom_id res chain seq x y z
N MET A 1 16.75 6.53 -64.78
CA MET A 1 15.30 6.25 -64.84
C MET A 1 14.71 6.66 -63.49
N ALA A 2 14.38 7.95 -63.30
CA ALA A 2 13.03 8.55 -63.49
C ALA A 2 12.06 8.10 -62.37
N GLN A 3 11.30 8.91 -61.61
CA GLN A 3 10.86 10.32 -61.61
C GLN A 3 10.35 10.63 -60.17
N LEU A 4 10.67 11.79 -59.57
CA LEU A 4 9.82 12.99 -59.39
C LEU A 4 8.42 12.78 -58.78
N ALA A 5 8.16 13.39 -57.60
CA ALA A 5 7.18 14.49 -57.43
C ALA A 5 7.14 15.06 -56.00
N LEU A 6 7.34 16.38 -55.89
CA LEU A 6 6.96 17.24 -54.76
C LEU A 6 5.44 17.47 -54.76
N THR A 7 4.81 17.74 -53.61
CA THR A 7 4.10 19.03 -53.33
C THR A 7 3.51 19.17 -51.91
N ARG A 8 3.88 20.30 -51.29
CA ARG A 8 3.15 21.28 -50.45
C ARG A 8 2.19 20.91 -49.30
N ALA A 9 2.60 21.44 -48.14
CA ALA A 9 1.89 22.09 -47.05
C ALA A 9 0.43 22.55 -47.25
N GLY A 10 -0.38 22.30 -46.21
CA GLY A 10 -1.67 22.95 -45.93
C GLY A 10 -1.93 23.01 -44.43
N THR A 11 -1.82 24.20 -43.86
CA THR A 11 -2.23 24.58 -42.49
C THR A 11 -3.75 24.44 -42.29
N LEU A 12 -4.19 23.89 -41.16
CA LEU A 12 -5.57 24.03 -40.68
C LEU A 12 -5.61 24.36 -39.19
N THR A 13 -6.44 25.35 -38.93
CA THR A 13 -6.50 26.21 -37.75
C THR A 13 -7.35 25.61 -36.63
N HIS A 14 -6.94 25.91 -35.40
CA HIS A 14 -7.70 25.72 -34.18
C HIS A 14 -9.10 26.36 -34.27
N ARG A 15 -10.14 25.62 -33.90
CA ARG A 15 -11.39 26.17 -33.38
C ARG A 15 -11.61 25.71 -31.94
N ARG A 16 -11.51 26.68 -31.02
CA ARG A 16 -11.96 26.57 -29.63
C ARG A 16 -13.48 26.80 -29.61
N SER A 17 -14.23 25.89 -29.03
CA SER A 17 -15.63 26.12 -28.61
C SER A 17 -15.64 26.28 -27.09
N ALA A 18 -15.85 27.53 -26.66
CA ALA A 18 -16.08 27.89 -25.26
C ALA A 18 -17.58 27.79 -24.96
N GLN A 19 -17.97 26.92 -24.03
CA GLN A 19 -19.30 26.96 -23.41
C GLN A 19 -19.24 27.85 -22.17
N ARG A 20 -19.97 28.97 -22.24
CA ARG A 20 -20.26 29.88 -21.12
C ARG A 20 -21.27 29.21 -20.18
N VAL A 21 -20.88 29.00 -18.92
CA VAL A 21 -21.82 28.78 -17.82
C VAL A 21 -22.09 30.12 -17.15
N LYS A 22 -23.37 30.51 -17.09
CA LYS A 22 -23.86 31.72 -16.43
C LYS A 22 -23.73 31.59 -14.92
N VAL A 23 -23.08 32.57 -14.30
CA VAL A 23 -23.12 32.84 -12.86
C VAL A 23 -24.36 33.69 -12.59
N ALA A 24 -25.25 33.24 -11.71
CA ALA A 24 -26.33 34.05 -11.16
C ALA A 24 -25.94 34.54 -9.76
N GLN A 25 -25.79 35.86 -9.64
CA GLN A 25 -25.77 36.56 -8.36
C GLN A 25 -27.21 36.85 -7.93
N GLY A 26 -27.56 36.52 -6.69
CA GLY A 26 -28.82 36.87 -6.05
C GLY A 26 -28.55 37.50 -4.68
N SER A 27 -29.00 38.75 -4.56
CA SER A 27 -28.88 39.71 -3.45
C SER A 27 -29.41 39.24 -2.10
N GLY A 28 -28.78 39.72 -1.01
CA GLY A 28 -29.23 39.52 0.36
C GLY A 28 -30.40 40.41 0.81
N GLY A 29 -30.99 40.05 1.95
CA GLY A 29 -31.99 40.84 2.67
C GLY A 29 -32.39 40.16 4.00
N ARG A 30 -32.12 40.84 5.12
CA ARG A 30 -32.30 40.45 6.53
C ARG A 30 -33.77 40.19 6.92
N SER A 31 -34.01 39.37 7.97
CA SER A 31 -34.73 39.81 9.19
C SER A 31 -34.70 38.77 10.32
N ARG A 32 -34.57 39.27 11.55
CA ARG A 32 -34.57 38.57 12.85
C ARG A 32 -35.98 38.17 13.28
N ARG A 33 -36.10 37.12 14.12
CA ARG A 33 -37.06 36.94 15.24
C ARG A 33 -36.70 35.63 15.97
N SER A 34 -36.05 35.72 17.14
CA SER A 34 -36.66 35.74 18.48
C SER A 34 -37.10 34.34 18.96
N ALA A 35 -36.22 33.70 19.73
CA ALA A 35 -36.52 32.53 20.56
C ALA A 35 -36.88 33.01 21.97
N VAL A 36 -38.05 32.63 22.50
CA VAL A 36 -38.41 32.75 23.93
C VAL A 36 -39.50 31.72 24.31
N ARG A 37 -39.29 31.06 25.47
CA ARG A 37 -40.21 30.30 26.38
C ARG A 37 -40.64 28.88 25.97
N GLY A 38 -40.73 27.89 26.87
CA GLY A 38 -40.52 27.78 28.33
C GLY A 38 -40.47 26.28 28.74
N VAL A 39 -39.75 25.84 29.78
CA VAL A 39 -39.99 25.88 31.26
C VAL A 39 -40.46 24.52 31.83
N CYS A 40 -39.59 23.94 32.70
CA CYS A 40 -39.78 23.13 33.94
C CYS A 40 -40.58 21.79 33.91
N ALA A 41 -40.36 20.76 34.77
CA ALA A 41 -39.60 20.56 36.01
C ALA A 41 -39.28 19.03 36.21
N GLY A 42 -38.14 18.67 36.83
CA GLY A 42 -38.04 18.03 38.17
C GLY A 42 -37.71 16.53 38.07
N SER A 43 -36.92 15.82 38.88
CA SER A 43 -36.11 15.97 40.12
C SER A 43 -35.15 14.74 40.09
N ALA A 44 -33.94 14.66 40.67
CA ALA A 44 -33.59 14.65 42.08
C ALA A 44 -32.06 14.35 42.26
N HIS A 45 -31.43 15.00 43.25
CA HIS A 45 -30.27 14.64 44.13
C HIS A 45 -28.99 13.97 43.56
N ALA A 46 -27.75 14.30 43.95
CA ALA A 46 -27.22 14.85 45.20
C ALA A 46 -25.86 15.58 44.99
N CYS A 47 -25.59 16.56 45.85
CA CYS A 47 -24.32 17.31 45.96
C CYS A 47 -23.43 16.75 47.09
N VAL A 48 -22.11 16.84 46.93
CA VAL A 48 -21.10 16.66 47.99
C VAL A 48 -20.23 17.94 48.05
N PRO A 49 -19.91 18.49 49.24
CA PRO A 49 -19.35 19.83 49.38
C PRO A 49 -17.82 19.89 49.24
N GLY A 50 -17.32 20.98 48.64
CA GLY A 50 -15.89 21.31 48.58
C GLY A 50 -15.41 22.12 49.80
N PRO A 51 -14.11 22.10 50.11
CA PRO A 51 -13.52 22.87 51.21
C PRO A 51 -13.17 24.33 50.78
N PRO A 52 -13.00 25.25 51.76
CA PRO A 52 -13.05 26.68 51.51
C PRO A 52 -11.72 27.29 51.04
N ALA A 53 -11.84 28.39 50.31
CA ALA A 53 -10.73 29.25 49.89
C ALA A 53 -10.37 30.26 50.99
N SER A 54 -9.08 30.42 51.27
CA SER A 54 -8.56 31.62 51.94
C SER A 54 -7.08 31.86 51.61
N TRP A 55 -6.82 33.10 51.15
CA TRP A 55 -5.59 33.90 51.26
C TRP A 55 -4.51 33.77 50.17
N ALA A 56 -4.44 34.81 49.34
CA ALA A 56 -3.20 35.31 48.73
C ALA A 56 -2.63 36.43 49.61
N PRO A 57 -1.30 36.68 49.62
CA PRO A 57 -0.82 37.74 48.72
C PRO A 57 0.62 37.61 48.18
N ARG A 58 0.85 38.38 47.11
CA ARG A 58 2.11 39.01 46.62
C ARG A 58 3.23 38.13 46.02
N GLY A 59 3.23 38.14 44.68
CA GLY A 59 4.29 38.73 43.85
C GLY A 59 5.76 38.49 44.22
N GLN A 60 6.42 37.62 43.45
CA GLN A 60 7.81 37.80 43.05
C GLN A 60 8.09 37.09 41.72
N THR A 61 8.66 37.86 40.80
CA THR A 61 9.09 37.49 39.46
C THR A 61 10.20 36.42 39.52
N ARG A 62 9.98 35.26 38.90
CA ARG A 62 11.05 34.34 38.51
C ARG A 62 10.87 33.93 37.06
N GLY A 63 11.93 34.17 36.28
CA GLY A 63 12.00 33.95 34.84
C GLY A 63 11.59 32.54 34.45
N VAL A 64 10.75 32.47 33.43
CA VAL A 64 10.45 31.24 32.72
C VAL A 64 11.71 30.83 31.98
N LEU A 65 12.50 29.93 32.58
CA LEU A 65 13.44 29.11 31.82
C LEU A 65 12.60 28.24 30.89
N ARG A 66 12.38 28.73 29.66
CA ARG A 66 12.01 27.88 28.53
C ARG A 66 13.10 26.81 28.43
N ARG A 67 12.82 25.60 28.89
CA ARG A 67 13.57 24.42 28.47
C ARG A 67 13.33 24.30 26.97
N GLU A 68 14.24 24.85 26.18
CA GLU A 68 14.40 24.45 24.80
C GLU A 68 14.70 22.95 24.81
N PHE A 69 13.70 22.15 24.43
CA PHE A 69 13.99 20.79 23.99
C PHE A 69 14.89 20.93 22.77
N PRO A 70 16.11 20.36 22.78
CA PRO A 70 16.93 20.39 21.60
C PRO A 70 16.15 19.69 20.50
N ARG A 71 15.90 20.40 19.40
CA ARG A 71 15.42 19.81 18.16
C ARG A 71 16.31 18.62 17.89
N ARG A 72 15.81 17.40 18.11
CA ARG A 72 16.51 16.19 17.70
C ARG A 72 16.80 16.39 16.22
N SER A 73 18.06 16.57 15.90
CA SER A 73 18.53 16.74 14.54
C SER A 73 17.91 15.64 13.67
N VAL A 74 17.46 16.03 12.49
CA VAL A 74 16.91 15.19 11.41
C VAL A 74 17.78 13.96 11.07
N ARG A 75 19.01 13.87 11.61
CA ARG A 75 19.90 12.70 11.56
C ARG A 75 19.37 11.41 12.22
N ALA A 76 18.37 11.47 13.11
CA ALA A 76 17.91 10.27 13.83
C ALA A 76 17.07 9.29 12.99
N PHE A 77 16.57 9.69 11.80
CA PHE A 77 15.74 8.81 10.96
C PHE A 77 16.56 7.86 10.05
N GLN A 78 17.89 8.02 10.00
CA GLN A 78 18.80 7.14 9.24
C GLN A 78 19.43 6.00 10.07
N SER A 79 19.23 5.97 11.39
CA SER A 79 19.66 4.85 12.24
C SER A 79 18.49 3.87 12.38
N ALA A 80 18.23 2.99 11.41
CA ALA A 80 18.97 1.76 11.24
C ALA A 80 18.42 1.08 9.97
N GLY A 81 19.14 1.13 8.84
CA GLY A 81 18.77 0.37 7.64
C GLY A 81 18.77 -1.14 7.89
N PRO A 82 18.51 -1.97 6.86
CA PRO A 82 18.42 -3.43 6.99
C PRO A 82 19.54 -4.10 7.80
N SER A 83 20.78 -3.61 7.68
CA SER A 83 21.94 -4.12 8.43
C SER A 83 21.87 -3.96 9.95
N HIS A 84 20.92 -3.18 10.46
CA HIS A 84 20.78 -2.84 11.87
C HIS A 84 19.45 -3.31 12.49
N TRP A 85 18.49 -3.81 11.68
CA TRP A 85 17.18 -4.22 12.18
C TRP A 85 17.25 -5.33 13.24
N HIS A 86 18.25 -6.23 13.15
CA HIS A 86 18.48 -7.29 14.14
C HIS A 86 18.64 -6.78 15.58
N LYS A 87 19.04 -5.51 15.78
CA LYS A 87 19.20 -4.91 17.11
C LYS A 87 17.87 -4.70 17.83
N LEU A 88 16.78 -4.47 17.08
CA LEU A 88 15.43 -4.25 17.61
C LEU A 88 14.50 -5.43 17.35
N TYR A 89 14.75 -6.17 16.26
CA TYR A 89 13.98 -7.31 15.81
C TYR A 89 14.94 -8.50 15.67
N PRO A 90 15.27 -9.23 16.75
CA PRO A 90 16.22 -10.34 16.72
C PRO A 90 15.89 -11.42 15.68
N ILE A 91 14.59 -11.59 15.37
CA ILE A 91 14.10 -12.47 14.30
C ILE A 91 14.65 -12.12 12.91
N ALA A 92 15.25 -10.92 12.71
CA ALA A 92 15.99 -10.59 11.50
C ALA A 92 17.13 -11.57 11.18
N GLN A 93 17.59 -12.36 12.17
CA GLN A 93 18.59 -13.42 12.03
C GLN A 93 17.97 -14.83 12.03
N GLY A 94 16.63 -14.93 11.95
CA GLY A 94 15.86 -16.16 11.95
C GLY A 94 16.15 -17.08 10.77
N ASP A 95 15.55 -18.27 10.77
CA ASP A 95 15.95 -19.35 9.87
C ASP A 95 15.28 -19.32 8.50
N ARG A 96 14.22 -18.52 8.35
CA ARG A 96 13.45 -18.39 7.12
C ARG A 96 13.21 -16.93 6.77
N GLN A 97 14.23 -16.09 6.92
CA GLN A 97 14.18 -14.69 6.52
C GLN A 97 14.10 -14.51 5.00
N SER A 98 13.43 -13.44 4.58
CA SER A 98 13.24 -13.00 3.20
C SER A 98 13.76 -11.57 3.01
N PRO A 99 14.10 -11.14 1.78
CA PRO A 99 14.07 -11.91 0.52
C PRO A 99 15.23 -12.91 0.41
N ILE A 100 15.30 -13.66 -0.68
CA ILE A 100 16.42 -14.56 -1.00
C ILE A 100 16.90 -14.34 -2.44
N ASN A 101 18.10 -14.82 -2.74
CA ASN A 101 18.53 -15.05 -4.12
C ASN A 101 17.97 -16.40 -4.59
N ILE A 102 17.15 -16.39 -5.63
CA ILE A 102 16.61 -17.58 -6.28
C ILE A 102 17.65 -18.07 -7.28
N VAL A 103 18.28 -19.20 -6.99
CA VAL A 103 19.17 -19.89 -7.93
C VAL A 103 18.31 -20.80 -8.80
N SER A 104 18.02 -20.39 -10.03
CA SER A 104 17.00 -21.01 -10.89
C SER A 104 17.29 -22.50 -11.16
N SER A 105 18.57 -22.83 -11.36
CA SER A 105 19.05 -24.20 -11.59
C SER A 105 18.94 -25.13 -10.37
N GLN A 106 18.81 -24.58 -9.16
CA GLN A 106 18.63 -25.35 -7.92
C GLN A 106 17.16 -25.43 -7.49
N ALA A 107 16.26 -24.71 -8.17
CA ALA A 107 14.85 -24.76 -7.86
C ALA A 107 14.26 -26.14 -8.22
N VAL A 108 13.57 -26.76 -7.26
CA VAL A 108 13.03 -28.11 -7.42
C VAL A 108 11.70 -28.03 -8.17
N TYR A 109 11.69 -28.48 -9.42
CA TYR A 109 10.44 -28.63 -10.16
C TYR A 109 9.46 -29.53 -9.41
N SER A 110 8.29 -28.99 -9.08
CA SER A 110 7.30 -29.64 -8.23
C SER A 110 5.96 -29.77 -8.97
N PRO A 111 5.76 -30.84 -9.77
CA PRO A 111 4.53 -31.04 -10.54
C PRO A 111 3.27 -31.26 -9.68
N SER A 112 3.45 -31.54 -8.38
CA SER A 112 2.36 -31.68 -7.41
C SER A 112 1.77 -30.35 -6.97
N LEU A 113 2.41 -29.21 -7.28
CA LEU A 113 1.85 -27.89 -7.01
C LEU A 113 0.60 -27.69 -7.87
N LYS A 114 -0.48 -27.22 -7.25
CA LYS A 114 -1.71 -26.88 -7.98
C LYS A 114 -1.46 -25.68 -8.90
N PRO A 115 -2.30 -25.46 -9.92
CA PRO A 115 -2.31 -24.18 -10.63
C PRO A 115 -2.46 -23.03 -9.62
N LEU A 116 -1.72 -21.94 -9.84
CA LEU A 116 -1.92 -20.71 -9.08
C LEU A 116 -3.13 -19.99 -9.65
N GLU A 117 -3.99 -19.45 -8.79
CA GLU A 117 -5.17 -18.68 -9.23
C GLU A 117 -5.24 -17.37 -8.45
N LEU A 118 -5.28 -16.26 -9.19
CA LEU A 118 -5.33 -14.89 -8.67
C LEU A 118 -6.68 -14.28 -9.07
N SER A 119 -7.66 -14.40 -8.18
CA SER A 119 -9.04 -14.01 -8.40
C SER A 119 -9.27 -12.62 -7.82
N TYR A 120 -9.11 -11.61 -8.68
CA TYR A 120 -9.28 -10.20 -8.32
C TYR A 120 -10.42 -9.54 -9.12
N GLU A 121 -11.43 -9.11 -8.40
CA GLU A 121 -12.53 -8.23 -8.77
C GLU A 121 -12.10 -6.77 -8.90
N SER A 122 -12.91 -6.01 -9.62
CA SER A 122 -12.80 -4.56 -9.70
C SER A 122 -13.42 -3.89 -8.47
N CYS A 123 -12.96 -2.69 -8.11
CA CYS A 123 -13.60 -1.82 -7.09
C CYS A 123 -13.53 -2.25 -5.63
N THR A 124 -12.53 -3.07 -5.26
CA THR A 124 -12.22 -3.37 -3.86
C THR A 124 -11.09 -2.51 -3.28
N SER A 125 -10.35 -1.79 -4.12
CA SER A 125 -9.31 -0.85 -3.67
C SER A 125 -9.94 0.32 -2.92
N LEU A 126 -9.30 0.75 -1.84
CA LEU A 126 -9.80 1.80 -0.95
C LEU A 126 -9.02 3.10 -1.15
N SER A 127 -7.70 3.01 -1.01
CA SER A 127 -6.83 4.17 -0.87
C SER A 127 -5.40 3.85 -1.25
N ILE A 128 -4.70 4.88 -1.72
CA ILE A 128 -3.25 4.88 -1.91
C ILE A 128 -2.62 5.77 -0.83
N ALA A 129 -1.52 5.33 -0.23
CA ALA A 129 -0.86 6.05 0.85
C ALA A 129 0.67 5.93 0.75
N ASN A 130 1.37 6.98 1.17
CA ASN A 130 2.80 6.92 1.45
C ASN A 130 2.98 6.79 2.95
N ASN A 131 3.41 5.60 3.40
CA ASN A 131 3.60 5.30 4.82
C ASN A 131 5.00 5.65 5.34
N GLY A 132 5.85 6.27 4.51
CA GLY A 132 7.24 6.56 4.83
C GLY A 132 8.21 5.39 4.63
N HIS A 133 7.74 4.28 4.05
CA HIS A 133 8.56 3.11 3.69
C HIS A 133 8.31 2.68 2.24
N SER A 134 7.06 2.81 1.77
CA SER A 134 6.64 2.55 0.39
C SER A 134 5.40 3.41 0.08
N VAL A 135 4.99 3.40 -1.18
CA VAL A 135 3.58 3.58 -1.54
C VAL A 135 2.82 2.26 -1.38
N GLN A 136 1.63 2.33 -0.80
CA GLN A 136 0.77 1.17 -0.52
C GLN A 136 -0.65 1.44 -1.00
N VAL A 137 -1.29 0.45 -1.60
CA VAL A 137 -2.73 0.46 -1.90
C VAL A 137 -3.43 -0.55 -1.02
N ASP A 138 -4.40 -0.08 -0.22
CA ASP A 138 -5.21 -0.92 0.66
C ASP A 138 -6.47 -1.42 -0.06
N PHE A 139 -6.88 -2.65 0.23
CA PHE A 139 -8.09 -3.27 -0.31
C PHE A 139 -9.07 -3.62 0.81
N ASN A 140 -10.36 -3.67 0.47
CA ASN A 140 -11.37 -4.19 1.37
C ASN A 140 -11.22 -5.71 1.50
N ASP A 141 -10.88 -6.17 2.71
CA ASP A 141 -10.73 -7.58 3.08
C ASP A 141 -11.82 -8.07 4.05
N SER A 142 -12.80 -7.21 4.34
CA SER A 142 -13.88 -7.47 5.30
C SER A 142 -15.00 -8.31 4.69
N ASP A 143 -15.54 -9.24 5.48
CA ASP A 143 -16.85 -9.84 5.21
C ASP A 143 -17.90 -8.73 5.35
N ASP A 144 -18.57 -8.33 4.29
CA ASP A 144 -19.76 -7.47 4.40
C ASP A 144 -20.97 -8.22 5.01
N ARG A 145 -20.70 -9.24 5.85
CA ARG A 145 -21.70 -9.98 6.65
C ARG A 145 -22.17 -9.19 7.87
N THR A 146 -21.44 -8.15 8.28
CA THR A 146 -21.91 -7.23 9.33
C THR A 146 -22.93 -6.23 8.80
N ALA A 147 -22.89 -5.87 7.52
CA ALA A 147 -23.91 -5.00 6.92
C ALA A 147 -25.24 -5.73 6.67
N SER A 148 -25.24 -7.06 6.56
CA SER A 148 -26.47 -7.84 6.38
C SER A 148 -27.17 -8.23 7.68
N ARG A 149 -26.58 -7.98 8.86
CA ARG A 149 -27.16 -8.39 10.16
C ARG A 149 -28.03 -7.33 10.84
N SER A 150 -28.20 -6.16 10.22
CA SER A 150 -29.00 -5.06 10.77
C SER A 150 -30.21 -4.66 9.93
N GLN A 151 -30.59 -5.42 8.88
CA GLN A 151 -31.85 -5.16 8.18
C GLN A 151 -32.97 -6.11 8.63
N PRO A 152 -34.08 -5.59 9.18
CA PRO A 152 -35.31 -6.35 9.38
C PRO A 152 -35.86 -6.89 8.04
N SER A 153 -36.42 -8.09 8.08
CA SER A 153 -36.75 -8.93 6.92
C SER A 153 -37.90 -8.45 6.00
N TRP A 154 -38.20 -7.15 5.92
CA TRP A 154 -39.41 -6.65 5.23
C TRP A 154 -39.19 -5.71 4.05
N THR A 155 -37.96 -5.35 3.68
CA THR A 155 -37.71 -4.55 2.45
C THR A 155 -37.01 -5.40 1.38
N LYS A 156 -37.79 -6.09 0.56
CA LYS A 156 -37.34 -6.70 -0.71
C LYS A 156 -37.16 -5.60 -1.78
N GLU A 157 -36.17 -4.75 -1.61
CA GLU A 157 -35.59 -4.00 -2.72
C GLU A 157 -34.07 -4.15 -2.63
N ARG A 158 -33.52 -5.02 -3.47
CA ARG A 158 -32.06 -5.13 -3.64
C ARG A 158 -31.60 -3.89 -4.40
N PRO A 159 -30.69 -3.06 -3.86
CA PRO A 159 -30.10 -1.98 -4.63
C PRO A 159 -29.42 -2.54 -5.87
N VAL A 160 -29.80 -2.03 -7.04
CA VAL A 160 -29.11 -2.30 -8.31
C VAL A 160 -27.71 -1.70 -8.17
N GLY A 161 -26.70 -2.54 -7.96
CA GLY A 161 -25.29 -2.12 -7.87
C GLY A 161 -24.40 -2.83 -6.84
N THR A 162 -24.89 -3.83 -6.10
CA THR A 162 -24.00 -4.63 -5.23
C THR A 162 -23.11 -5.55 -6.08
N CYS A 163 -21.83 -5.19 -6.21
CA CYS A 163 -20.80 -6.10 -6.71
C CYS A 163 -20.86 -7.40 -5.88
N SER A 164 -20.89 -8.54 -6.57
CA SER A 164 -20.84 -9.86 -5.96
C SER A 164 -19.75 -9.90 -4.89
N SER A 165 -20.07 -10.48 -3.72
CA SER A 165 -19.20 -10.59 -2.55
C SER A 165 -18.07 -11.61 -2.75
N SER A 166 -17.39 -11.61 -3.90
CA SER A 166 -16.18 -12.37 -4.13
C SER A 166 -15.01 -11.64 -3.49
N PHE A 167 -14.44 -12.23 -2.45
CA PHE A 167 -13.19 -11.73 -1.85
C PHE A 167 -12.07 -11.76 -2.89
N GLN A 168 -11.23 -10.72 -2.90
CA GLN A 168 -9.95 -10.72 -3.62
C GLN A 168 -9.06 -11.80 -3.02
N VAL A 169 -8.78 -12.88 -3.75
CA VAL A 169 -8.01 -13.99 -3.18
C VAL A 169 -6.94 -14.53 -4.10
N VAL A 170 -5.88 -15.03 -3.48
CA VAL A 170 -4.97 -16.01 -4.07
C VAL A 170 -5.32 -17.40 -3.55
N THR A 171 -5.33 -18.40 -4.42
CA THR A 171 -5.56 -19.80 -4.09
C THR A 171 -4.71 -20.71 -4.97
N GLY A 172 -4.72 -22.00 -4.68
CA GLY A 172 -3.93 -23.00 -5.40
C GLY A 172 -2.45 -22.86 -5.11
N GLY A 173 -1.62 -23.29 -6.06
CA GLY A 173 -0.18 -23.38 -5.88
C GLY A 173 0.24 -24.14 -4.61
N PRO A 174 1.06 -23.54 -3.72
CA PRO A 174 1.48 -24.15 -2.46
C PRO A 174 0.49 -23.96 -1.31
N LEU A 175 -0.66 -23.32 -1.54
CA LEU A 175 -1.59 -22.90 -0.49
C LEU A 175 -2.66 -23.98 -0.22
N ASP A 176 -2.95 -24.20 1.06
CA ASP A 176 -4.00 -25.15 1.51
C ASP A 176 -5.42 -24.58 1.36
N GLY A 177 -5.56 -23.30 1.06
CA GLY A 177 -6.84 -22.61 0.91
C GLY A 177 -6.68 -21.16 0.43
N PRO A 178 -7.79 -20.41 0.34
CA PRO A 178 -7.77 -19.04 -0.15
C PRO A 178 -7.21 -18.04 0.88
N TYR A 179 -6.39 -17.10 0.42
CA TYR A 179 -5.85 -16.00 1.23
C TYR A 179 -6.36 -14.68 0.66
N ARG A 180 -6.88 -13.80 1.51
CA ARG A 180 -7.48 -12.52 1.09
C ARG A 180 -6.44 -11.45 0.89
N LEU A 181 -6.53 -10.73 -0.23
CA LEU A 181 -5.66 -9.58 -0.50
C LEU A 181 -5.95 -8.48 0.51
N LYS A 182 -4.92 -8.05 1.24
CA LYS A 182 -4.98 -6.94 2.18
C LYS A 182 -4.54 -5.63 1.53
N GLN A 183 -3.39 -5.69 0.87
CA GLN A 183 -2.70 -4.54 0.32
C GLN A 183 -1.75 -4.96 -0.79
N LEU A 184 -1.29 -3.98 -1.57
CA LEU A 184 -0.08 -4.09 -2.35
C LEU A 184 0.87 -2.93 -2.08
N HIS A 185 2.17 -3.16 -2.29
CA HIS A 185 3.22 -2.13 -2.19
C HIS A 185 4.42 -2.50 -3.07
N PHE A 186 5.42 -1.62 -3.14
CA PHE A 186 6.55 -1.74 -4.05
C PHE A 186 7.89 -1.50 -3.33
N HIS A 187 8.91 -2.17 -3.81
CA HIS A 187 10.31 -1.91 -3.47
C HIS A 187 11.04 -1.49 -4.73
N TRP A 188 11.87 -0.44 -4.69
CA TRP A 188 12.57 0.04 -5.86
C TRP A 188 13.92 0.68 -5.54
N GLY A 189 14.76 0.72 -6.57
CA GLY A 189 16.10 1.27 -6.51
C GLY A 189 16.20 2.68 -7.07
N LYS A 190 17.31 3.33 -6.75
CA LYS A 190 17.70 4.60 -7.36
C LYS A 190 18.13 4.42 -8.82
N LYS A 191 18.72 3.27 -9.15
CA LYS A 191 19.22 2.92 -10.49
C LYS A 191 18.41 1.77 -11.08
N HIS A 192 18.55 1.51 -12.38
CA HIS A 192 17.89 0.38 -13.05
C HIS A 192 18.47 -0.99 -12.65
N SER A 193 19.73 -1.04 -12.19
CA SER A 193 20.43 -2.28 -11.87
C SER A 193 20.11 -2.83 -10.47
N GLU A 194 19.25 -2.16 -9.71
CA GLU A 194 18.90 -2.50 -8.31
C GLU A 194 17.46 -2.08 -8.02
N GLY A 195 16.82 -2.72 -7.03
CA GLY A 195 15.52 -2.27 -6.53
C GLY A 195 14.59 -3.36 -6.05
N SER A 196 14.60 -4.50 -6.74
CA SER A 196 13.92 -5.70 -6.27
C SER A 196 14.55 -6.22 -5.00
N GLU A 197 13.74 -6.86 -4.17
CA GLU A 197 14.19 -7.50 -2.94
C GLU A 197 14.74 -8.88 -3.25
N HIS A 198 13.97 -9.69 -3.98
CA HIS A 198 14.43 -10.94 -4.54
C HIS A 198 15.39 -10.68 -5.71
N THR A 199 16.31 -11.61 -5.90
CA THR A 199 17.16 -11.69 -7.09
C THR A 199 17.01 -13.05 -7.73
N VAL A 200 17.23 -13.13 -9.03
CA VAL A 200 17.28 -14.41 -9.76
C VAL A 200 18.68 -14.56 -10.33
N ASP A 201 19.37 -15.63 -9.93
CA ASP A 201 20.76 -15.90 -10.32
C ASP A 201 21.70 -14.71 -10.09
N GLY A 202 21.49 -14.00 -8.97
CA GLY A 202 22.24 -12.81 -8.57
C GLY A 202 21.82 -11.51 -9.28
N LYS A 203 20.88 -11.56 -10.22
CA LYS A 203 20.35 -10.38 -10.93
C LYS A 203 19.16 -9.78 -10.19
N SER A 204 19.23 -8.48 -9.94
CA SER A 204 18.12 -7.64 -9.47
C SER A 204 17.31 -7.07 -10.64
N PHE A 205 16.08 -6.65 -10.32
CA PHE A 205 15.22 -5.84 -11.18
C PHE A 205 15.10 -4.41 -10.61
N PRO A 206 14.73 -3.40 -11.43
CA PRO A 206 14.51 -2.02 -10.97
C PRO A 206 13.50 -1.87 -9.82
N SER A 207 12.51 -2.77 -9.76
CA SER A 207 11.46 -2.75 -8.75
C SER A 207 10.83 -4.14 -8.57
N GLU A 208 10.15 -4.34 -7.44
CA GLU A 208 9.37 -5.52 -7.13
C GLU A 208 8.06 -5.12 -6.45
N LEU A 209 6.95 -5.60 -6.99
CA LEU A 209 5.60 -5.46 -6.43
C LEU A 209 5.31 -6.64 -5.50
N HIS A 210 4.78 -6.34 -4.32
CA HIS A 210 4.25 -7.33 -3.38
C HIS A 210 2.74 -7.19 -3.23
N LEU A 211 2.01 -8.26 -3.54
CA LEU A 211 0.58 -8.41 -3.24
C LEU A 211 0.45 -9.25 -1.96
N VAL A 212 0.07 -8.62 -0.85
CA VAL A 212 0.06 -9.24 0.47
C VAL A 212 -1.32 -9.78 0.79
N HIS A 213 -1.38 -11.09 1.04
CA HIS A 213 -2.60 -11.79 1.39
C HIS A 213 -2.51 -12.45 2.76
N TRP A 214 -3.65 -12.73 3.38
CA TRP A 214 -3.73 -13.38 4.69
C TRP A 214 -4.82 -14.45 4.77
N ASN A 215 -4.58 -15.46 5.61
CA ASN A 215 -5.45 -16.62 5.79
C ASN A 215 -6.64 -16.29 6.71
N ALA A 216 -7.57 -15.50 6.19
CA ALA A 216 -8.80 -15.11 6.88
C ALA A 216 -9.79 -16.28 7.12
N LYS A 217 -9.52 -17.46 6.54
CA LYS A 217 -10.29 -18.68 6.83
C LYS A 217 -9.89 -19.27 8.18
N LYS A 218 -8.61 -19.17 8.54
CA LYS A 218 -8.03 -19.77 9.75
C LYS A 218 -7.87 -18.76 10.90
N TYR A 219 -7.48 -17.53 10.60
CA TYR A 219 -7.19 -16.49 11.58
C TYR A 219 -8.25 -15.40 11.56
N SER A 220 -8.54 -14.81 12.72
CA SER A 220 -9.60 -13.81 12.87
C SER A 220 -9.16 -12.41 12.43
N THR A 221 -7.86 -12.13 12.48
CA THR A 221 -7.30 -10.83 12.13
C THR A 221 -6.01 -10.98 11.33
N PHE A 222 -5.68 -9.94 10.54
CA PHE A 222 -4.39 -9.87 9.84
C PHE A 222 -3.20 -9.97 10.81
N GLY A 223 -3.27 -9.35 11.99
CA GLY A 223 -2.17 -9.36 12.97
C GLY A 223 -1.91 -10.75 13.56
N GLU A 224 -2.98 -11.50 13.83
CA GLU A 224 -2.89 -12.91 14.26
C GLU A 224 -2.25 -13.75 13.15
N ALA A 225 -2.73 -13.62 11.91
CA ALA A 225 -2.16 -14.30 10.76
C ALA A 225 -0.68 -13.92 10.54
N ALA A 226 -0.33 -12.64 10.62
CA ALA A 226 1.05 -12.17 10.44
C ALA A 226 2.03 -12.72 11.48
N SER A 227 1.53 -13.31 12.57
CA SER A 227 2.33 -13.94 13.62
C SER A 227 2.42 -15.46 13.48
N ALA A 228 1.71 -16.06 12.51
CA ALA A 228 1.61 -17.51 12.35
C ALA A 228 2.34 -18.00 11.08
N PRO A 229 3.02 -19.18 11.10
CA PRO A 229 3.86 -19.65 9.99
C PRO A 229 3.18 -19.79 8.61
N ASP A 230 1.88 -20.03 8.60
CA ASP A 230 0.98 -20.19 7.45
C ASP A 230 -0.09 -19.09 7.38
N GLY A 231 0.18 -17.93 7.99
CA GLY A 231 -0.82 -16.88 8.07
C GLY A 231 -0.81 -15.94 6.87
N LEU A 232 0.33 -15.75 6.20
CA LEU A 232 0.45 -14.84 5.06
C LEU A 232 0.87 -15.57 3.78
N ALA A 233 0.38 -15.06 2.65
CA ALA A 233 0.86 -15.42 1.32
C ALA A 233 1.20 -14.12 0.57
N VAL A 234 2.42 -14.01 0.06
CA VAL A 234 2.85 -12.82 -0.70
C VAL A 234 3.19 -13.24 -2.12
N VAL A 235 2.51 -12.60 -3.08
CA VAL A 235 2.82 -12.75 -4.50
C VAL A 235 3.77 -11.62 -4.90
N GLY A 236 5.00 -11.99 -5.25
CA GLY A 236 6.03 -11.09 -5.74
C GLY A 236 6.01 -11.02 -7.27
N VAL A 237 6.05 -9.82 -7.84
CA VAL A 237 6.12 -9.59 -9.28
C VAL A 237 7.30 -8.66 -9.55
N PHE A 238 8.25 -9.09 -10.37
CA PHE A 238 9.35 -8.24 -10.81
C PHE A 238 8.88 -7.19 -11.80
N LEU A 239 9.45 -5.98 -11.73
CA LEU A 239 9.23 -4.91 -12.69
C LEU A 239 10.54 -4.61 -13.41
N GLU A 240 10.52 -4.68 -14.73
CA GLU A 240 11.63 -4.25 -15.58
C GLU A 240 11.30 -2.98 -16.36
N THR A 241 12.34 -2.28 -16.81
CA THR A 241 12.19 -1.08 -17.64
C THR A 241 12.09 -1.46 -19.11
N GLY A 242 11.00 -1.05 -19.75
CA GLY A 242 10.74 -1.27 -21.17
C GLY A 242 9.60 -0.39 -21.65
N ASP A 243 8.61 -0.99 -22.31
CA ASP A 243 7.41 -0.30 -22.76
C ASP A 243 6.57 0.23 -21.59
N GLU A 244 5.84 1.30 -21.84
CA GLU A 244 4.91 1.88 -20.86
C GLU A 244 3.76 0.93 -20.55
N HIS A 245 3.52 0.71 -19.26
CA HIS A 245 2.43 -0.12 -18.80
C HIS A 245 1.15 0.71 -18.63
N ALA A 246 0.17 0.53 -19.52
CA ALA A 246 -1.07 1.33 -19.52
C ALA A 246 -1.77 1.35 -18.16
N SER A 247 -1.95 0.20 -17.52
CA SER A 247 -2.64 0.10 -16.22
C SER A 247 -1.86 0.70 -15.04
N MET A 248 -0.54 0.86 -15.17
CA MET A 248 0.32 1.49 -14.16
C MET A 248 0.22 3.02 -14.20
N ASN A 249 -0.23 3.61 -15.31
CA ASN A 249 -0.40 5.06 -15.41
C ASN A 249 -1.30 5.61 -14.31
N ARG A 250 -2.44 4.94 -14.04
CA ARG A 250 -3.37 5.36 -12.99
C ARG A 250 -2.72 5.40 -11.60
N LEU A 251 -1.89 4.41 -11.28
CA LEU A 251 -1.17 4.37 -10.01
C LEU A 251 -0.11 5.47 -9.97
N THR A 252 0.70 5.58 -11.02
CA THR A 252 1.80 6.55 -11.07
C THR A 252 1.33 8.00 -11.10
N ASP A 253 0.17 8.29 -11.71
CA ASP A 253 -0.45 9.62 -11.69
C ASP A 253 -0.94 10.02 -10.28
N ALA A 254 -1.38 9.04 -9.48
CA ALA A 254 -1.79 9.29 -8.10
C ALA A 254 -0.61 9.54 -7.15
N LEU A 255 0.63 9.16 -7.52
CA LEU A 255 1.81 9.29 -6.65
C LEU A 255 2.11 10.74 -6.25
N TYR A 256 1.80 11.72 -7.10
CA TYR A 256 1.98 13.13 -6.77
C TYR A 256 1.16 13.55 -5.54
N MET A 257 -0.07 13.03 -5.42
CA MET A 257 -0.96 13.32 -4.30
C MET A 257 -0.50 12.70 -2.98
N VAL A 258 0.35 11.67 -3.07
CA VAL A 258 0.91 10.97 -1.92
C VAL A 258 2.44 11.10 -1.83
N ARG A 259 3.01 12.19 -2.34
CA ARG A 259 4.46 12.35 -2.44
C ARG A 259 5.18 12.38 -1.08
N PHE A 260 4.52 12.86 -0.03
CA PHE A 260 5.10 12.99 1.31
C PHE A 260 4.67 11.85 2.23
N LYS A 261 5.55 11.49 3.17
CA LYS A 261 5.21 10.53 4.23
C LYS A 261 3.95 10.98 5.00
N GLY A 262 3.07 10.01 5.27
CA GLY A 262 1.84 10.20 6.02
C GLY A 262 0.66 10.69 5.19
N THR A 263 0.86 11.01 3.91
CA THR A 263 -0.22 11.43 3.02
C THR A 263 -0.98 10.22 2.43
N LYS A 264 -2.27 10.42 2.20
CA LYS A 264 -3.21 9.38 1.74
C LYS A 264 -4.24 10.01 0.80
N ALA A 265 -4.61 9.27 -0.25
CA ALA A 265 -5.64 9.68 -1.21
C ALA A 265 -6.61 8.53 -1.48
N GLN A 266 -7.84 8.86 -1.87
CA GLN A 266 -8.82 7.86 -2.30
C GLN A 266 -8.34 7.20 -3.61
N PHE A 267 -8.46 5.88 -3.69
CA PHE A 267 -8.01 5.11 -4.84
C PHE A 267 -8.94 3.92 -5.07
N SER A 268 -10.14 4.20 -5.55
CA SER A 268 -11.21 3.22 -5.78
C SER A 268 -11.08 2.52 -7.13
N CYS A 269 -11.74 1.38 -7.34
CA CYS A 269 -11.85 0.75 -8.67
C CYS A 269 -10.53 0.41 -9.37
N PHE A 270 -9.46 0.17 -8.61
CA PHE A 270 -8.21 -0.37 -9.14
C PHE A 270 -8.22 -1.89 -9.03
N ASN A 271 -8.01 -2.59 -10.15
CA ASN A 271 -7.91 -4.04 -10.18
C ASN A 271 -6.42 -4.44 -10.29
N PRO A 272 -5.84 -5.09 -9.26
CA PRO A 272 -4.43 -5.48 -9.26
C PRO A 272 -4.09 -6.58 -10.27
N LYS A 273 -5.09 -7.26 -10.84
CA LYS A 273 -4.89 -8.27 -11.90
C LYS A 273 -4.17 -7.69 -13.11
N TYR A 274 -4.37 -6.40 -13.38
CA TYR A 274 -3.72 -5.71 -14.48
C TYR A 274 -2.23 -5.42 -14.23
N LEU A 275 -1.69 -5.74 -13.06
CA LEU A 275 -0.26 -5.68 -12.75
C LEU A 275 0.37 -7.09 -12.69
N LEU A 276 -0.30 -8.10 -13.26
CA LEU A 276 0.22 -9.45 -13.35
C LEU A 276 0.76 -9.72 -14.76
N PRO A 277 1.85 -10.50 -14.88
CA PRO A 277 2.33 -11.00 -16.16
C PRO A 277 1.32 -11.99 -16.76
N ALA A 278 1.51 -12.32 -18.05
CA ALA A 278 0.67 -13.29 -18.74
C ALA A 278 0.87 -14.71 -18.19
N SER A 279 2.13 -15.10 -17.93
CA SER A 279 2.45 -16.39 -17.32
C SER A 279 2.27 -16.36 -15.81
N GLN A 280 1.61 -17.39 -15.27
CA GLN A 280 1.51 -17.62 -13.82
C GLN A 280 2.51 -18.69 -13.34
N HIS A 281 3.62 -18.89 -14.05
CA HIS A 281 4.73 -19.68 -13.53
C HIS A 281 5.42 -18.96 -12.37
N TYR A 282 5.83 -19.71 -11.35
CA TYR A 282 6.33 -19.13 -10.10
C TYR A 282 7.34 -20.03 -9.40
N TRP A 283 8.14 -19.40 -8.56
CA TRP A 283 8.88 -20.05 -7.47
C TRP A 283 8.14 -19.88 -6.15
N THR A 284 8.29 -20.83 -5.24
CA THR A 284 7.73 -20.73 -3.90
C THR A 284 8.65 -21.29 -2.82
N TYR A 285 8.64 -20.64 -1.66
CA TYR A 285 9.42 -21.04 -0.49
C TYR A 285 8.82 -20.44 0.81
N PRO A 286 9.04 -21.07 1.98
CA PRO A 286 8.68 -20.48 3.27
C PRO A 286 9.66 -19.36 3.65
N GLY A 287 9.11 -18.18 3.94
CA GLY A 287 9.89 -16.98 4.21
C GLY A 287 9.31 -16.12 5.33
N SER A 288 9.66 -14.84 5.29
CA SER A 288 9.26 -13.81 6.25
C SER A 288 8.69 -12.57 5.55
N LEU A 289 8.14 -11.65 6.34
CA LEU A 289 8.05 -10.25 5.95
C LEU A 289 9.45 -9.68 5.71
N THR A 290 9.60 -8.77 4.75
CA THR A 290 10.87 -8.12 4.40
C THR A 290 11.08 -6.78 5.08
N THR A 291 10.08 -6.33 5.84
CA THR A 291 10.16 -5.15 6.71
C THR A 291 9.81 -5.54 8.15
N PRO A 292 10.31 -4.80 9.16
CA PRO A 292 9.92 -5.01 10.55
C PRO A 292 8.40 -5.15 10.73
N PRO A 293 7.92 -6.17 11.47
CA PRO A 293 8.66 -6.97 12.45
C PRO A 293 9.41 -8.20 11.91
N LEU A 294 9.48 -8.41 10.58
CA LEU A 294 10.21 -9.53 9.94
C LEU A 294 9.71 -10.92 10.33
N SER A 295 8.42 -11.02 10.70
CA SER A 295 7.78 -12.27 11.10
C SER A 295 7.92 -13.35 10.04
N GLU A 296 8.27 -14.55 10.47
CA GLU A 296 8.47 -15.75 9.64
C GLU A 296 7.14 -16.46 9.31
N SER A 297 6.20 -15.69 8.78
CA SER A 297 4.78 -16.05 8.58
C SER A 297 4.35 -16.11 7.11
N VAL A 298 5.29 -15.92 6.19
CA VAL A 298 4.99 -15.73 4.75
C VAL A 298 5.29 -17.00 3.96
N THR A 299 4.31 -17.46 3.18
CA THR A 299 4.54 -18.32 2.02
C THR A 299 4.76 -17.43 0.79
N TRP A 300 5.98 -17.42 0.26
CA TRP A 300 6.32 -16.62 -0.92
C TRP A 300 5.89 -17.32 -2.20
N ILE A 301 5.37 -16.54 -3.14
CA ILE A 301 5.05 -16.95 -4.51
C ILE A 301 5.63 -15.86 -5.43
N VAL A 302 6.83 -16.10 -5.98
CA VAL A 302 7.52 -15.13 -6.82
C VAL A 302 7.28 -15.51 -8.28
N LEU A 303 6.55 -14.67 -9.03
CA LEU A 303 6.26 -14.93 -10.44
C LEU A 303 7.54 -14.89 -11.27
N ARG A 304 7.66 -15.82 -12.22
CA ARG A 304 8.84 -15.97 -13.08
C ARG A 304 8.99 -14.80 -14.04
N GLU A 305 7.88 -14.42 -14.67
CA GLU A 305 7.85 -13.39 -15.70
C GLU A 305 7.69 -12.00 -15.05
N PRO A 306 8.56 -11.03 -15.37
CA PRO A 306 8.38 -9.65 -14.92
C PRO A 306 7.25 -8.97 -15.71
N ILE A 307 6.75 -7.86 -15.19
CA ILE A 307 6.02 -6.88 -16.01
C ILE A 307 6.96 -5.77 -16.45
N SER A 308 6.74 -5.22 -17.64
CA SER A 308 7.48 -4.05 -18.14
C SER A 308 6.76 -2.76 -17.73
N ILE A 309 7.52 -1.75 -17.29
CA ILE A 309 7.05 -0.36 -17.11
C ILE A 309 8.05 0.61 -17.73
N SER A 310 7.64 1.82 -18.11
CA SER A 310 8.57 2.78 -18.71
C SER A 310 9.49 3.42 -17.68
N GLU A 311 10.65 3.91 -18.11
CA GLU A 311 11.55 4.68 -17.22
C GLU A 311 10.84 5.91 -16.63
N ARG A 312 9.96 6.56 -17.40
CA ARG A 312 9.10 7.66 -16.92
C ARG A 312 8.20 7.23 -15.76
N GLN A 313 7.65 6.02 -15.81
CA GLN A 313 6.86 5.47 -14.70
C GLN A 313 7.75 5.18 -13.48
N MET A 314 8.95 4.64 -13.68
CA MET A 314 9.94 4.45 -12.60
C MET A 314 10.35 5.77 -11.94
N GLU A 315 10.55 6.83 -12.70
CA GLU A 315 10.88 8.16 -12.18
C GLU A 315 9.80 8.71 -11.25
N LYS A 316 8.51 8.40 -11.52
CA LYS A 316 7.41 8.80 -10.63
C LYS A 316 7.50 8.10 -9.26
N PHE A 317 7.92 6.83 -9.20
CA PHE A 317 8.20 6.17 -7.92
C PHE A 317 9.38 6.82 -7.20
N ARG A 318 10.48 7.07 -7.91
CA ARG A 318 11.68 7.72 -7.35
C ARG A 318 11.44 9.18 -6.91
N SER A 319 10.34 9.79 -7.35
CA SER A 319 9.94 11.14 -6.93
C SER A 319 9.30 11.20 -5.53
N LEU A 320 8.85 10.06 -4.98
CA LEU A 320 8.29 9.98 -3.63
C LEU A 320 9.34 10.32 -2.56
N LEU A 321 8.88 10.70 -1.37
CA LEU A 321 9.73 11.11 -0.25
C LEU A 321 9.50 10.22 0.98
N PHE A 322 10.59 9.86 1.65
CA PHE A 322 10.59 9.23 2.98
C PHE A 322 10.12 10.21 4.08
N THR A 323 10.15 11.50 3.80
CA THR A 323 9.93 12.58 4.77
C THR A 323 8.57 13.26 4.61
N ALA A 324 8.09 13.87 5.69
CA ALA A 324 6.84 14.64 5.68
C ALA A 324 7.02 15.97 4.94
N GLU A 325 5.95 16.72 4.73
CA GLU A 325 5.96 17.96 3.95
C GLU A 325 6.88 19.06 4.53
N ASP A 326 6.91 19.18 5.85
CA ASP A 326 7.67 20.20 6.57
C ASP A 326 9.13 19.78 6.90
N ASP A 327 9.51 18.57 6.53
CA ASP A 327 10.83 18.01 6.79
C ASP A 327 11.80 18.22 5.60
N GLU A 328 13.11 18.04 5.85
CA GLU A 328 14.09 17.98 4.77
C GLU A 328 13.73 16.87 3.78
N ARG A 329 13.76 17.17 2.47
CA ARG A 329 13.33 16.22 1.43
C ARG A 329 14.35 15.10 1.28
N ILE A 330 13.93 13.87 1.57
CA ILE A 330 14.71 12.66 1.32
C ILE A 330 13.91 11.77 0.37
N HIS A 331 14.42 11.57 -0.84
CA HIS A 331 13.77 10.70 -1.82
C HIS A 331 13.66 9.26 -1.32
N MET A 332 12.47 8.70 -1.50
CA MET A 332 12.18 7.29 -1.27
C MET A 332 12.79 6.49 -2.42
N VAL A 333 14.03 6.05 -2.22
CA VAL A 333 14.76 5.15 -3.13
C VAL A 333 15.56 4.18 -2.29
N ASN A 334 15.87 3.01 -2.86
CA ASN A 334 16.56 1.93 -2.16
C ASN A 334 15.80 1.48 -0.91
N ASN A 335 14.47 1.42 -1.01
CA ASN A 335 13.58 0.98 0.07
C ASN A 335 13.45 -0.56 0.12
N PHE A 336 14.50 -1.29 -0.24
CA PHE A 336 14.54 -2.75 -0.28
C PHE A 336 15.50 -3.32 0.77
N ARG A 337 15.22 -4.55 1.21
CA ARG A 337 16.09 -5.38 2.03
C ARG A 337 16.97 -6.26 1.13
N PRO A 338 18.27 -6.41 1.42
CA PRO A 338 19.13 -7.34 0.67
C PRO A 338 18.71 -8.82 0.84
N PRO A 339 19.09 -9.71 -0.09
CA PRO A 339 18.95 -11.16 0.06
C PRO A 339 19.49 -11.69 1.40
N GLN A 340 18.72 -12.58 2.03
CA GLN A 340 19.03 -13.22 3.30
C GLN A 340 19.50 -14.67 3.08
N PRO A 341 20.21 -15.29 4.04
CA PRO A 341 20.69 -16.66 3.90
C PRO A 341 19.56 -17.67 3.68
N LEU A 342 19.76 -18.60 2.74
CA LEU A 342 18.76 -19.63 2.40
C LEU A 342 18.56 -20.65 3.54
N LYS A 343 19.63 -20.95 4.30
CA LYS A 343 19.65 -21.89 5.45
C LYS A 343 18.95 -23.23 5.19
N GLY A 344 19.26 -23.86 4.06
CA GLY A 344 18.77 -25.20 3.72
C GLY A 344 17.30 -25.25 3.27
N ARG A 345 16.59 -24.12 3.20
CA ARG A 345 15.25 -24.08 2.61
C ARG A 345 15.29 -24.49 1.13
N VAL A 346 14.26 -25.21 0.71
CA VAL A 346 14.08 -25.62 -0.68
C VAL A 346 13.17 -24.62 -1.39
N VAL A 347 13.66 -24.06 -2.50
CA VAL A 347 12.82 -23.30 -3.43
C VAL A 347 12.20 -24.27 -4.42
N LYS A 348 10.87 -24.28 -4.51
CA LYS A 348 10.14 -25.08 -5.50
C LYS A 348 9.82 -24.24 -6.72
N ALA A 349 9.74 -24.85 -7.90
CA ALA A 349 9.29 -24.21 -9.13
C ALA A 349 8.06 -24.94 -9.69
N SER A 350 7.09 -24.18 -10.23
CA SER A 350 5.93 -24.75 -10.94
C SER A 350 6.21 -25.09 -12.41
N PHE A 351 7.44 -24.90 -12.86
CA PHE A 351 7.90 -25.11 -14.24
C PHE A 351 9.28 -25.77 -14.25
N ARG A 352 9.65 -26.37 -15.39
CA ARG A 352 11.01 -26.82 -15.65
C ARG A 352 11.82 -25.66 -16.21
N ALA A 353 12.99 -25.41 -15.61
CA ALA A 353 13.94 -24.41 -16.09
C ALA A 353 14.61 -24.87 -17.38
#